data_AF-A0A2T6IW79-F1
#
_entry.id   AF-A0A2T6IW79-F1
#
_cell.length_a   1.000
_cell.length_b   1.000
_cell.length_c   1.000
_cell.angle_alpha   90.00
_cell.angle_beta   90.00
_cell.angle_gamma   90.00
#
_symmetry.space_group_name_H-M   'P 1'
#
loop_
_entity.id
_entity.type
_entity.pdbx_description
1 polymer ?
#
loop_
_entity_poly.entity_id
_entity_poly.type
_entity_poly.pdbx_seq_one_letter_code
_entity_poly.pdbx_strand_id
1 'polypeptide(L)'
;MSRSFGDFGKKDNPSPSPITAKPDVRYFYATWEDVLILHSDGLLAESDRWEEVAGAALQCMESEPRIRGVATCLVQQAYRRGSTDNITALVSTFQKPCTRPEAKLEIVSMTRRTSSPRRLLKEDWTFKLTPDTADFSLPMF
;
A
#
# COMPACT_ATOMS: atom_id res chain seq x y z
N MET A 1 -8.18 -16.66 -6.18
CA MET A 1 -6.78 -16.45 -6.63
C MET A 1 -6.21 -17.78 -7.14
N SER A 2 -5.58 -17.82 -8.32
CA SER A 2 -4.91 -19.03 -8.85
C SER A 2 -3.41 -19.08 -8.55
N ARG A 3 -2.91 -18.07 -7.82
CA ARG A 3 -1.53 -17.97 -7.38
C ARG A 3 -1.45 -17.49 -5.95
N SER A 4 -0.59 -18.09 -5.15
CA SER A 4 -0.40 -17.73 -3.75
C SER A 4 0.91 -18.32 -3.21
N PHE A 5 1.44 -17.76 -2.13
CA PHE A 5 2.30 -18.51 -1.21
C PHE A 5 1.41 -19.29 -0.22
N GLY A 6 1.93 -20.35 0.41
CA GLY A 6 1.11 -21.22 1.29
C GLY A 6 0.26 -22.23 0.50
N ASP A 7 -1.01 -22.44 0.85
CA ASP A 7 -1.95 -23.37 0.18
C ASP A 7 -1.38 -24.75 -0.13
N PHE A 8 -0.59 -25.31 0.80
CA PHE A 8 0.18 -26.55 0.60
C PHE A 8 -0.71 -27.71 0.14
N GLY A 9 -1.89 -27.88 0.74
CA GLY A 9 -2.83 -28.94 0.37
C GLY A 9 -3.39 -28.85 -1.07
N LYS A 10 -3.27 -27.69 -1.74
CA LYS A 10 -3.61 -27.54 -3.17
C LYS A 10 -2.39 -27.70 -4.09
N LYS A 11 -1.20 -27.73 -3.52
CA LYS A 11 0.10 -27.82 -4.22
C LYS A 11 0.73 -29.21 -4.14
N ASP A 12 0.30 -30.03 -3.18
CA ASP A 12 0.92 -31.32 -2.90
C ASP A 12 0.64 -32.42 -3.94
N ASN A 13 -0.41 -32.32 -4.77
CA ASN A 13 -0.73 -33.15 -5.97
C ASN A 13 -2.18 -32.83 -6.41
N PRO A 14 -2.56 -32.69 -7.70
CA PRO A 14 -1.89 -33.13 -8.93
C PRO A 14 -1.00 -32.08 -9.61
N SER A 15 -0.19 -32.52 -10.59
CA SER A 15 0.57 -31.65 -11.50
C SER A 15 -0.14 -31.55 -12.87
N PRO A 16 -0.32 -30.34 -13.44
CA PRO A 16 0.02 -29.05 -12.85
C PRO A 16 -0.92 -28.72 -11.68
N SER A 17 -0.36 -28.17 -10.59
CA SER A 17 -1.17 -27.73 -9.45
C SER A 17 -2.15 -26.64 -9.89
N PRO A 18 -3.41 -26.68 -9.42
CA PRO A 18 -4.37 -25.61 -9.70
C PRO A 18 -3.94 -24.25 -9.11
N ILE A 19 -2.97 -24.23 -8.19
CA ILE A 19 -2.45 -23.01 -7.57
C ILE A 19 -0.91 -23.00 -7.66
N THR A 20 -0.33 -21.95 -8.23
CA THR A 20 1.13 -21.82 -8.32
C THR A 20 1.68 -20.72 -7.40
N ALA A 21 2.90 -20.90 -6.87
CA ALA A 21 3.64 -19.86 -6.17
C ALA A 21 4.52 -19.02 -7.12
N LYS A 22 4.51 -19.32 -8.42
CA LYS A 22 5.35 -18.62 -9.40
C LYS A 22 4.79 -17.21 -9.69
N PRO A 23 5.54 -16.13 -9.41
CA PRO A 23 5.09 -14.78 -9.72
C PRO A 23 5.21 -14.49 -11.22
N ASP A 24 4.42 -13.53 -11.69
CA ASP A 24 4.71 -12.86 -12.96
C ASP A 24 5.69 -11.71 -12.68
N VAL A 25 6.82 -11.72 -13.38
CA VAL A 25 7.87 -10.71 -13.22
C VAL A 25 7.86 -9.81 -14.45
N ARG A 26 7.75 -8.50 -14.22
CA ARG A 26 7.75 -7.46 -15.24
C ARG A 26 8.68 -6.34 -14.80
N TYR A 27 9.26 -5.66 -15.79
CA TYR A 27 10.17 -4.54 -15.60
C TYR A 27 9.57 -3.30 -16.24
N PHE A 28 9.59 -2.20 -15.50
CA PHE A 28 9.09 -0.90 -15.95
C PHE A 28 10.14 0.16 -15.57
N TYR A 29 10.18 1.25 -16.32
CA TYR A 29 10.91 2.44 -15.89
C TYR A 29 9.95 3.38 -15.16
N ALA A 30 10.48 4.17 -14.23
CA ALA A 30 9.77 5.22 -13.54
C ALA A 30 10.66 6.46 -13.47
N THR A 31 10.02 7.62 -13.50
CA THR A 31 10.62 8.95 -13.40
C THR A 31 10.37 9.55 -12.02
N TRP A 32 11.01 10.69 -11.73
CA TRP A 32 10.83 11.40 -10.46
C TRP A 32 9.43 12.02 -10.29
N GLU A 33 8.66 12.08 -11.36
CA GLU A 33 7.29 12.60 -11.37
C GLU A 33 6.25 11.50 -11.16
N ASP A 34 6.68 10.23 -11.18
CA ASP A 34 5.79 9.09 -11.05
C ASP A 34 5.51 8.74 -9.58
N VAL A 35 4.34 8.14 -9.37
CA VAL A 35 3.89 7.61 -8.08
C VAL A 35 3.62 6.11 -8.22
N LEU A 36 4.21 5.33 -7.33
CA LEU A 36 3.95 3.90 -7.23
C LEU A 36 2.89 3.64 -6.16
N ILE A 37 1.87 2.88 -6.53
CA ILE A 37 0.80 2.44 -5.62
C ILE A 37 0.75 0.92 -5.64
N LEU A 38 0.92 0.31 -4.47
CA LEU A 38 0.68 -1.11 -4.24
C LEU A 38 -0.53 -1.22 -3.33
N HIS A 39 -1.49 -2.08 -3.66
CA HIS A 39 -2.71 -2.20 -2.86
C HIS A 39 -3.25 -3.62 -2.83
N SER A 40 -4.08 -3.93 -1.83
CA SER A 40 -4.91 -5.14 -1.81
C SER A 40 -6.15 -4.99 -2.69
N ASP A 41 -6.79 -6.12 -3.00
CA ASP A 41 -8.12 -6.19 -3.64
C ASP A 41 -9.20 -5.46 -2.83
N GLY A 42 -9.09 -5.45 -1.50
CA GLY A 42 -9.98 -4.68 -0.63
C GLY A 42 -10.04 -3.17 -0.92
N LEU A 43 -9.05 -2.60 -1.62
CA LEU A 43 -9.10 -1.19 -2.05
C LEU A 43 -10.13 -0.93 -3.15
N LEU A 44 -10.37 -1.93 -3.98
CA LEU A 44 -11.12 -1.81 -5.23
C LEU A 44 -12.56 -2.32 -5.17
N ALA A 45 -12.94 -2.94 -4.05
CA ALA A 45 -14.28 -3.45 -3.71
C ALA A 45 -15.21 -3.59 -4.93
N GLU A 46 -15.15 -4.76 -5.57
CA GLU A 46 -16.00 -5.21 -6.70
C GLU A 46 -15.64 -4.67 -8.10
N SER A 47 -14.63 -3.81 -8.27
CA SER A 47 -14.16 -3.33 -9.58
C SER A 47 -12.70 -3.72 -9.84
N ASP A 48 -12.42 -4.49 -10.89
CA ASP A 48 -11.04 -4.85 -11.29
C ASP A 48 -10.36 -3.77 -12.17
N ARG A 49 -10.94 -2.56 -12.26
CA ARG A 49 -10.48 -1.53 -13.20
C ARG A 49 -9.38 -0.68 -12.57
N TRP A 50 -8.14 -0.91 -13.01
CA TRP A 50 -6.97 -0.15 -12.56
C TRP A 50 -7.12 1.36 -12.80
N GLU A 51 -7.89 1.77 -13.80
CA GLU A 51 -8.17 3.19 -14.11
C GLU A 51 -8.93 3.89 -12.97
N GLU A 52 -9.77 3.17 -12.23
CA GLU A 52 -10.51 3.72 -11.09
C GLU A 52 -9.59 3.99 -9.90
N VAL A 53 -8.59 3.11 -9.67
CA VAL A 53 -7.55 3.35 -8.67
C VAL A 53 -6.70 4.55 -9.06
N ALA A 54 -6.28 4.61 -10.33
CA ALA A 54 -5.48 5.73 -10.83
C ALA A 54 -6.23 7.06 -10.70
N GLY A 55 -7.52 7.10 -11.08
CA GLY A 55 -8.37 8.27 -10.91
C GLY A 55 -8.56 8.68 -9.45
N ALA A 56 -8.81 7.72 -8.55
CA ALA A 56 -8.92 7.98 -7.12
C ALA A 56 -7.61 8.49 -6.53
N ALA A 57 -6.47 7.96 -6.96
CA ALA A 57 -5.16 8.40 -6.52
C ALA A 57 -4.86 9.82 -6.98
N LEU A 58 -5.16 10.17 -8.22
CA LEU A 58 -5.04 11.54 -8.75
C LEU A 58 -5.86 12.52 -7.92
N GLN A 59 -7.14 12.21 -7.67
CA GLN A 59 -8.01 13.03 -6.82
C GLN A 59 -7.45 13.17 -5.40
N CYS A 60 -6.97 12.07 -4.81
CA CYS A 60 -6.37 12.11 -3.49
C CYS A 60 -5.10 12.97 -3.46
N MET A 61 -4.25 12.92 -4.50
CA MET A 61 -3.05 13.76 -4.62
C MET A 61 -3.36 15.25 -4.77
N GLU A 62 -4.41 15.59 -5.52
CA GLU A 62 -4.89 16.97 -5.64
C GLU A 62 -5.39 17.52 -4.30
N SER A 63 -6.08 16.67 -3.52
CA SER A 63 -6.61 17.05 -2.20
C SER A 63 -5.57 17.04 -1.07
N GLU A 64 -4.57 16.17 -1.18
CA GLU A 64 -3.54 15.94 -0.16
C GLU A 64 -2.15 15.78 -0.81
N PRO A 65 -1.32 16.84 -0.85
CA PRO A 65 -0.05 16.82 -1.56
C PRO A 65 1.01 15.94 -0.88
N ARG A 66 0.74 15.41 0.31
CA ARG A 66 1.65 14.51 1.03
C ARG A 66 1.28 13.06 0.72
N ILE A 67 2.26 12.27 0.30
CA ILE A 67 2.13 10.83 -0.02
C ILE A 67 1.35 10.04 1.03
N ARG A 68 1.60 10.30 2.31
CA ARG A 68 0.87 9.68 3.42
C ARG A 68 -0.64 10.00 3.41
N GLY A 69 -0.98 11.25 3.09
CA GLY A 69 -2.35 11.71 2.93
C GLY A 69 -3.05 10.99 1.78
N VAL A 70 -2.34 10.74 0.68
CA VAL A 70 -2.84 9.94 -0.47
C VAL A 70 -3.20 8.52 -0.04
N ALA A 71 -2.28 7.80 0.61
CA ALA A 71 -2.53 6.43 1.08
C ALA A 71 -3.74 6.38 2.03
N THR A 72 -3.82 7.35 2.94
CA THR A 72 -4.94 7.49 3.88
C THR A 72 -6.25 7.74 3.15
N CYS A 73 -6.26 8.68 2.20
CA CYS A 73 -7.42 9.04 1.38
C CYS A 73 -7.94 7.83 0.58
N LEU A 74 -7.05 7.07 -0.06
CA LEU A 74 -7.40 5.86 -0.81
C LEU A 74 -8.11 4.82 0.06
N VAL A 75 -7.51 4.47 1.21
CA VAL A 75 -8.10 3.51 2.16
C VAL A 75 -9.47 4.00 2.66
N GLN A 76 -9.60 5.31 2.91
CA GLN A 76 -10.86 5.90 3.35
C GLN A 76 -11.95 5.84 2.29
N GLN A 77 -11.61 6.12 1.03
CA GLN A 77 -12.57 6.03 -0.06
C GLN A 77 -13.09 4.59 -0.18
N ALA A 78 -12.22 3.59 -0.16
CA ALA A 78 -12.60 2.18 -0.20
C ALA A 78 -13.49 1.77 0.99
N TYR A 79 -13.12 2.19 2.20
CA TYR A 79 -13.92 1.91 3.39
C TYR A 79 -15.31 2.57 3.36
N ARG A 80 -15.41 3.81 2.85
CA ARG A 80 -16.68 4.54 2.70
C ARG A 80 -17.56 3.95 1.61
N ARG A 81 -16.96 3.42 0.55
CA ARG A 81 -17.66 2.67 -0.52
C ARG A 81 -18.20 1.31 -0.05
N GLY A 82 -17.82 0.88 1.16
CA GLY A 82 -18.39 -0.30 1.78
C GLY A 82 -17.57 -1.57 1.58
N SER A 83 -16.27 -1.44 1.25
CA SER A 83 -15.36 -2.59 1.20
C SER A 83 -15.50 -3.46 2.47
N THR A 84 -15.64 -4.76 2.25
CA THR A 84 -15.84 -5.77 3.31
C THR A 84 -14.57 -6.57 3.60
N ASP A 85 -13.48 -6.32 2.86
CA ASP A 85 -12.20 -6.99 3.02
C ASP A 85 -11.17 -6.09 3.72
N ASN A 86 -10.02 -6.65 4.07
CA ASN A 86 -8.87 -5.91 4.56
C ASN A 86 -8.34 -4.97 3.48
N ILE A 87 -8.21 -3.68 3.84
CA ILE A 87 -7.80 -2.63 2.92
C ILE A 87 -6.35 -2.25 3.23
N THR A 88 -5.45 -2.43 2.28
CA THR A 88 -4.06 -2.02 2.40
C THR A 88 -3.65 -1.21 1.19
N ALA A 89 -2.94 -0.11 1.41
CA ALA A 89 -2.34 0.70 0.36
C ALA A 89 -0.95 1.19 0.80
N LEU A 90 0.03 1.01 -0.07
CA LEU A 90 1.37 1.56 0.03
C LEU A 90 1.57 2.50 -1.14
N VAL A 91 1.90 3.76 -0.83
CA VAL A 91 2.14 4.81 -1.82
C VAL A 91 3.58 5.30 -1.67
N SER A 92 4.30 5.38 -2.78
CA SER A 92 5.70 5.82 -2.83
C SER A 92 5.92 6.79 -3.99
N THR A 93 6.80 7.77 -3.78
CA THR A 93 7.33 8.61 -4.87
C THR A 93 8.78 8.28 -5.09
N PHE A 94 9.24 8.40 -6.31
CA PHE A 94 10.65 8.32 -6.62
C PHE A 94 11.29 9.67 -6.30
N GLN A 95 12.30 9.69 -5.43
CA GLN A 95 13.05 10.91 -5.09
C GLN A 95 14.56 10.66 -5.22
N LYS A 96 15.30 11.74 -5.45
CA LYS A 96 16.77 11.72 -5.37
C LYS A 96 17.21 11.16 -4.00
N PRO A 97 18.41 10.56 -3.90
CA PRO A 97 18.90 9.99 -2.65
C PRO A 97 18.74 10.97 -1.48
N CYS A 98 17.97 10.55 -0.48
CA CYS A 98 17.78 11.35 0.73
C CYS A 98 19.06 11.33 1.55
N THR A 99 19.58 12.50 1.90
CA THR A 99 20.80 12.63 2.70
C THR A 99 20.59 12.30 4.17
N ARG A 100 19.33 12.30 4.64
CA ARG A 100 18.93 12.02 6.03
C ARG A 100 17.62 11.23 6.03
N PRO A 101 17.67 9.89 5.94
CA PRO A 101 16.46 9.09 5.92
C PRO A 101 15.75 9.19 7.29
N GLU A 102 14.43 9.27 7.26
CA GLU A 102 13.59 9.36 8.45
C GLU A 102 12.51 8.27 8.42
N ALA A 103 12.17 7.73 9.59
CA ALA A 103 11.07 6.77 9.74
C ALA A 103 10.12 7.30 10.80
N LYS A 104 8.89 7.65 10.43
CA LYS A 104 7.87 8.18 11.36
C LYS A 104 6.64 7.29 11.31
N LEU A 105 6.12 6.93 12.48
CA LEU A 105 4.85 6.22 12.62
C LEU A 105 3.77 7.21 13.07
N GLU A 106 2.60 7.18 12.44
CA GLU A 106 1.44 7.95 12.87
C GLU A 106 0.20 7.06 12.82
N ILE A 107 -0.48 6.92 13.95
CA ILE A 107 -1.75 6.22 14.04
C ILE A 107 -2.86 7.25 14.05
N VAL A 108 -3.79 7.09 13.12
CA VAL A 108 -5.00 7.89 13.02
C VAL A 108 -6.21 6.98 13.18
N SER A 109 -7.22 7.45 13.92
CA SER A 109 -8.52 6.82 14.02
C SER A 109 -9.54 7.61 13.24
N MET A 110 -10.41 6.89 12.54
CA MET A 110 -11.50 7.52 11.81
C MET A 110 -12.72 6.61 11.80
N THR A 111 -13.90 7.23 11.78
CA THR A 111 -15.19 6.54 11.65
C THR A 111 -15.86 6.94 10.33
N ARG A 112 -16.86 6.17 9.88
CA ARG A 112 -17.62 6.50 8.65
C ARG A 112 -18.26 7.90 8.67
N ARG A 113 -18.55 8.44 9.86
CA ARG A 113 -19.24 9.74 10.04
C ARG A 113 -18.29 10.93 10.18
N THR A 114 -17.02 10.70 10.46
CA THR A 114 -16.03 11.79 10.63
C THR A 114 -15.38 12.13 9.30
N SER A 115 -15.42 13.40 8.92
CA SER A 115 -14.76 13.93 7.71
C SER A 115 -13.25 14.03 7.86
N SER A 116 -12.74 14.23 9.08
CA SER A 116 -11.31 14.37 9.38
C SER A 116 -10.78 13.23 10.27
N PRO A 117 -9.62 12.62 9.95
CA PRO A 117 -8.96 11.64 10.81
C PRO A 117 -8.54 12.27 12.15
N ARG A 118 -8.78 11.57 13.25
CA ARG A 118 -8.28 11.94 14.57
C ARG A 118 -6.92 11.29 14.79
N ARG A 119 -5.87 12.09 14.99
CA ARG A 119 -4.54 11.58 15.36
C ARG A 119 -4.59 10.98 16.77
N LEU A 120 -4.12 9.74 16.90
CA LEU A 120 -4.03 9.03 18.17
C LEU A 120 -2.59 8.96 18.68
N LEU A 121 -1.66 8.66 17.79
CA LEU A 121 -0.26 8.44 18.14
C LEU A 121 0.65 8.99 17.06
N LYS A 122 1.81 9.49 17.46
CA LYS A 122 2.91 9.84 16.57
C LYS A 122 4.22 9.45 17.23
N GLU A 123 5.03 8.66 16.54
CA GLU A 123 6.33 8.21 17.02
C GLU A 123 7.41 8.46 15.98
N ASP A 124 8.63 8.69 16.46
CA ASP A 124 9.82 8.84 15.64
C ASP A 124 10.68 7.59 15.77
N TRP A 125 10.78 6.85 14.68
CA TRP A 125 11.48 5.58 14.58
C TRP A 125 12.76 5.71 13.75
N THR A 126 13.20 6.93 13.47
CA THR A 126 14.40 7.21 12.68
C THR A 126 15.64 6.53 13.26
N PHE A 127 15.68 6.34 14.59
CA PHE A 127 16.76 5.61 15.27
C PHE A 127 16.89 4.12 14.86
N LYS A 128 15.85 3.53 14.26
CA LYS A 128 15.88 2.15 13.73
C LYS A 128 16.45 2.06 12.32
N LEU A 129 16.67 3.20 11.65
CA LEU A 129 17.33 3.24 10.37
C LEU A 129 18.84 3.16 10.61
N THR A 130 19.43 2.00 10.32
CA THR A 130 20.89 1.84 10.30
C THR A 130 21.45 2.51 9.06
N PRO A 131 22.28 3.57 9.18
CA PRO A 131 22.83 4.27 8.02
C PRO A 131 23.69 3.38 7.11
N ASP A 132 24.27 2.33 7.68
CA ASP A 132 25.38 1.59 7.07
C ASP A 132 24.96 0.33 6.31
N THR A 133 23.70 -0.13 6.42
CA THR A 133 23.30 -1.44 5.85
C THR A 133 22.39 -1.36 4.63
N ALA A 134 21.85 -0.20 4.26
CA ALA A 134 20.75 -0.08 3.27
C ALA A 134 19.52 -0.98 3.54
N ASP A 135 19.52 -1.69 4.67
CA ASP A 135 18.48 -2.58 5.13
C ASP A 135 17.62 -1.81 6.12
N PHE A 136 16.32 -1.72 5.83
CA PHE A 136 15.34 -1.23 6.78
C PHE A 136 14.27 -2.31 6.98
N SER A 137 13.92 -2.56 8.23
CA SER A 137 12.78 -3.39 8.61
C SER A 137 11.72 -2.46 9.19
N LEU A 138 10.64 -2.25 8.44
CA LEU A 138 9.40 -1.72 9.03
C LEU A 138 8.67 -2.91 9.64
N PRO A 139 8.26 -2.88 10.92
CA PRO A 139 7.27 -3.84 11.36
C PRO A 139 5.99 -3.55 10.60
N MET A 140 5.57 -4.53 9.81
CA MET A 140 4.19 -4.61 9.38
C MET A 140 3.40 -5.16 10.56
N PHE A 141 2.50 -4.36 11.10
CA PHE A 141 1.52 -4.78 12.10
C PHE A 141 0.35 -5.50 11.43
#